data_AF-A0A1H4F5S5-F1
#
_entry.id   AF-A0A1H4F5S5-F1
#
_cell.length_a   1.000
_cell.length_b   1.000
_cell.length_c   1.000
_cell.angle_alpha   90.00
_cell.angle_beta   90.00
_cell.angle_gamma   90.00
#
_symmetry.space_group_name_H-M   'P 1'
#
loop_
_entity.id
_entity.type
_entity.pdbx_description
1 polymer ?
#
loop_
_entity_poly.entity_id
_entity_poly.type
_entity_poly.pdbx_seq_one_letter_code
_entity_poly.pdbx_strand_id
1 'polypeptide(L)'
;MRAAMLLAVAATAFAFTACNDDDGDGPKPFESELIGSYVPRVDQAAYDFGIFLSTEWNEKGAPSLPLNGDPDNAIGWELIEAMLPMMGGAYYAQGLVGLELQNDGRVGAKYRSVTLENGIADIFNPTFSEEVFTFPDAATLPMVPADAVRYYTQNGRLYLTVSKEFISKIDPGTLGKPICTMIEEMISQYKLGLVSNKDIFAVPFKYTVEGDMLTLYVDREMILPFRGLLADLIGQLVPDEGVSMDETMTIAKADILKFVTDIFDNSTKFELGIKLTKQAE
;
A
#
# COMPACT_ATOMS: atom_id res chain seq x y z
N MET A 1 13.41 -18.78 -3.53
CA MET A 1 14.41 -17.71 -3.78
C MET A 1 13.92 -16.82 -4.91
N ARG A 2 14.17 -15.50 -4.87
CA ARG A 2 13.72 -14.45 -5.84
C ARG A 2 12.22 -14.20 -5.99
N ALA A 3 11.34 -15.20 -6.11
CA ALA A 3 9.90 -14.98 -6.32
C ALA A 3 9.20 -14.22 -5.16
N ALA A 4 9.38 -14.67 -3.91
CA ALA A 4 8.77 -14.02 -2.75
C ALA A 4 9.25 -12.58 -2.50
N MET A 5 10.44 -12.22 -3.01
CA MET A 5 10.93 -10.84 -2.95
C MET A 5 10.17 -9.89 -3.89
N LEU A 6 9.57 -10.38 -4.98
CA LEU A 6 8.67 -9.54 -5.79
C LEU A 6 7.37 -9.22 -5.04
N LEU A 7 6.83 -10.16 -4.26
CA LEU A 7 5.56 -9.94 -3.55
C LEU A 7 5.74 -9.02 -2.32
N ALA A 8 6.88 -9.08 -1.64
CA ALA A 8 7.23 -8.09 -0.60
C ALA A 8 7.49 -6.69 -1.19
N VAL A 9 8.00 -6.60 -2.43
CA VAL A 9 8.17 -5.34 -3.17
C VAL A 9 6.85 -4.82 -3.74
N ALA A 10 5.82 -5.66 -3.88
CA ALA A 10 4.49 -5.25 -4.35
C ALA A 10 3.65 -4.50 -3.30
N ALA A 11 4.15 -4.33 -2.07
CA ALA A 11 3.39 -3.77 -0.95
C ALA A 11 3.92 -2.44 -0.39
N THR A 12 5.15 -2.01 -0.72
CA THR A 12 5.75 -0.80 -0.11
C THR A 12 6.75 -0.05 -1.00
N ALA A 13 6.67 1.29 -0.93
CA ALA A 13 7.58 2.32 -1.47
C ALA A 13 7.57 2.60 -3.00
N PHE A 14 8.31 3.67 -3.35
CA PHE A 14 8.74 4.16 -4.69
C PHE A 14 7.97 5.39 -5.28
N ALA A 15 8.70 6.52 -5.47
CA ALA A 15 8.27 7.94 -5.27
C ALA A 15 9.41 9.03 -5.55
N PHE A 16 9.82 10.28 -5.08
CA PHE A 16 9.78 11.48 -4.09
C PHE A 16 9.97 12.91 -4.72
N THR A 17 9.15 13.94 -4.49
CA THR A 17 9.59 15.36 -4.29
C THR A 17 8.40 16.31 -4.36
N ALA A 18 8.47 17.38 -3.58
CA ALA A 18 7.73 18.60 -3.86
C ALA A 18 8.42 19.41 -4.97
N CYS A 19 7.64 20.15 -5.75
CA CYS A 19 8.19 21.29 -6.49
C CYS A 19 8.60 22.37 -5.48
N ASN A 20 9.85 22.83 -5.53
CA ASN A 20 10.16 24.19 -5.10
C ASN A 20 9.63 25.14 -6.18
N ASP A 21 8.67 25.98 -5.83
CA ASP A 21 8.44 27.22 -6.58
C ASP A 21 9.58 28.20 -6.26
N ASP A 22 10.12 28.86 -7.30
CA ASP A 22 11.44 29.50 -7.32
C ASP A 22 11.44 30.94 -6.74
N ASP A 23 10.96 31.06 -5.50
CA ASP A 23 10.79 32.33 -4.76
C ASP A 23 12.06 32.82 -4.05
N GLY A 24 13.18 32.96 -4.78
CA GLY A 24 14.28 33.92 -4.57
C GLY A 24 15.14 33.89 -3.28
N ASP A 25 14.65 33.38 -2.16
CA ASP A 25 15.36 33.23 -0.89
C ASP A 25 16.05 31.87 -0.77
N GLY A 26 16.96 31.73 0.21
CA GLY A 26 17.69 30.49 0.46
C GLY A 26 16.78 29.26 0.72
N PRO A 27 17.29 28.03 0.54
CA PRO A 27 16.48 26.82 0.63
C PRO A 27 15.75 26.75 1.98
N LYS A 28 14.41 26.87 1.90
CA LYS A 28 13.52 26.83 3.06
C LYS A 28 13.74 25.52 3.83
N PRO A 29 13.68 25.53 5.18
CA PRO A 29 13.73 24.30 5.96
C PRO A 29 12.60 23.36 5.53
N PHE A 30 12.78 22.06 5.72
CA PHE A 30 11.68 21.11 5.52
C PHE A 30 10.62 21.34 6.60
N GLU A 31 9.38 21.57 6.18
CA GLU A 31 8.24 21.78 7.06
C GLU A 31 7.18 20.72 6.80
N SER A 32 6.69 20.09 7.87
CA SER A 32 5.51 19.22 7.85
C SER A 32 4.92 19.13 9.25
N GLU A 33 3.60 19.21 9.36
CA GLU A 33 2.87 18.96 10.61
C GLU A 33 2.99 17.50 11.10
N LEU A 34 3.37 16.60 10.18
CA LEU A 34 3.52 15.17 10.45
C LEU A 34 4.89 14.78 11.02
N ILE A 35 5.81 15.71 11.23
CA ILE A 35 7.12 15.43 11.88
C ILE A 35 6.90 14.74 13.24
N GLY A 36 7.56 13.62 13.49
CA GLY A 36 7.57 12.90 14.76
C GLY A 36 7.63 11.38 14.64
N SER A 37 7.57 10.72 15.80
CA SER A 37 7.56 9.26 15.93
C SER A 37 6.14 8.74 16.15
N TYR A 38 5.77 7.65 15.49
CA TYR A 38 4.43 7.06 15.52
C TYR A 38 4.50 5.54 15.70
N VAL A 39 3.46 4.94 16.28
CA VAL A 39 3.27 3.48 16.37
C VAL A 39 1.87 3.09 15.86
N PRO A 40 1.60 1.84 15.46
CA PRO A 40 0.25 1.38 15.16
C PRO A 40 -0.75 1.74 16.27
N ARG A 41 -1.90 2.31 15.91
CA ARG A 41 -3.03 2.40 16.83
C ARG A 41 -3.63 1.01 16.98
N VAL A 42 -3.62 0.47 18.19
CA VAL A 42 -4.19 -0.86 18.49
C VAL A 42 -4.98 -0.79 19.79
N ASP A 43 -6.24 -1.20 19.74
CA ASP A 43 -7.09 -1.49 20.90
C ASP A 43 -7.56 -2.95 20.80
N GLN A 44 -6.85 -3.84 21.51
CA GLN A 44 -7.15 -5.27 21.53
C GLN A 44 -8.48 -5.60 22.22
N ALA A 45 -9.02 -4.71 23.07
CA ALA A 45 -10.30 -4.92 23.74
C ALA A 45 -11.48 -4.54 22.84
N ALA A 46 -11.29 -3.54 21.96
CA ALA A 46 -12.25 -3.16 20.93
C ALA A 46 -12.10 -3.95 19.61
N TYR A 47 -11.04 -4.76 19.46
CA TYR A 47 -10.60 -5.36 18.19
C TYR A 47 -10.31 -4.32 17.07
N ASP A 48 -10.00 -3.06 17.43
CA ASP A 48 -9.51 -2.04 16.49
C ASP A 48 -8.00 -2.17 16.34
N PHE A 49 -7.56 -2.88 15.30
CA PHE A 49 -6.15 -3.06 14.97
C PHE A 49 -5.61 -1.96 14.05
N GLY A 50 -6.26 -0.80 14.00
CA GLY A 50 -5.77 0.40 13.31
C GLY A 50 -5.95 0.43 11.80
N ILE A 51 -6.11 -0.72 11.13
CA ILE A 51 -6.57 -0.75 9.73
C ILE A 51 -8.09 -0.61 9.66
N PHE A 52 -8.58 0.11 8.66
CA PHE A 52 -9.99 0.22 8.35
C PHE A 52 -10.24 0.09 6.85
N LEU A 53 -11.38 -0.50 6.51
CA LEU A 53 -12.01 -0.49 5.19
C LEU A 53 -13.42 0.08 5.38
N SER A 54 -13.85 1.00 4.51
CA SER A 54 -15.21 1.54 4.52
C SER A 54 -15.69 1.73 3.09
N THR A 55 -16.77 1.03 2.73
CA THR A 55 -17.43 1.19 1.43
C THR A 55 -18.90 1.62 1.55
N GLU A 56 -19.40 2.21 0.47
CA GLU A 56 -20.83 2.46 0.25
C GLU A 56 -21.13 2.16 -1.22
N TRP A 57 -22.35 1.74 -1.53
CA TRP A 57 -22.72 1.15 -2.81
C TRP A 57 -23.86 1.90 -3.50
N ASN A 58 -23.79 1.98 -4.83
CA ASN A 58 -24.89 2.47 -5.68
C ASN A 58 -25.99 1.40 -5.85
N GLU A 59 -26.99 1.68 -6.68
CA GLU A 59 -28.17 0.83 -6.88
C GLU A 59 -27.87 -0.60 -7.41
N LYS A 60 -26.64 -0.89 -7.83
CA LYS A 60 -26.19 -2.24 -8.19
C LYS A 60 -25.84 -3.12 -6.98
N GLY A 61 -25.62 -2.52 -5.81
CA GLY A 61 -25.22 -3.21 -4.58
C GLY A 61 -23.74 -3.62 -4.54
N ALA A 62 -23.35 -4.21 -3.40
CA ALA A 62 -22.00 -4.68 -3.16
C ALA A 62 -21.63 -5.88 -4.07
N PRO A 63 -20.37 -6.04 -4.48
CA PRO A 63 -19.93 -7.15 -5.31
C PRO A 63 -19.82 -8.45 -4.50
N SER A 64 -19.92 -9.59 -5.19
CA SER A 64 -19.70 -10.92 -4.59
C SER A 64 -18.92 -11.84 -5.54
N LEU A 65 -18.23 -12.83 -4.97
CA LEU A 65 -17.50 -13.88 -5.70
C LEU A 65 -18.32 -15.19 -5.66
N PRO A 66 -19.00 -15.59 -6.75
CA PRO A 66 -19.74 -16.85 -6.81
C PRO A 66 -18.80 -18.06 -6.67
N LEU A 67 -19.10 -18.97 -5.75
CA LEU A 67 -18.37 -20.23 -5.61
C LEU A 67 -18.94 -21.25 -6.60
N ASN A 68 -18.07 -21.91 -7.35
CA ASN A 68 -18.42 -22.86 -8.43
C ASN A 68 -19.32 -22.26 -9.52
N GLY A 69 -19.34 -20.92 -9.66
CA GLY A 69 -20.22 -20.20 -10.57
C GLY A 69 -21.69 -20.08 -10.10
N ASP A 70 -21.98 -20.39 -8.84
CA ASP A 70 -23.30 -20.24 -8.23
C ASP A 70 -23.47 -18.85 -7.58
N PRO A 71 -24.37 -17.98 -8.06
CA PRO A 71 -24.63 -16.66 -7.47
C PRO A 71 -25.32 -16.72 -6.10
N ASP A 72 -26.07 -17.79 -5.80
CA ASP A 72 -26.77 -17.96 -4.53
C ASP A 72 -25.82 -18.48 -3.43
N ASN A 73 -24.62 -18.96 -3.82
CA ASN A 73 -23.54 -19.41 -2.95
C ASN A 73 -22.25 -18.62 -3.21
N ALA A 74 -22.30 -17.31 -2.94
CA ALA A 74 -21.20 -16.38 -3.19
C ALA A 74 -20.55 -15.83 -1.89
N ILE A 75 -19.26 -15.54 -1.94
CA ILE A 75 -18.58 -14.72 -0.92
C ILE A 75 -18.99 -13.26 -1.14
N GLY A 76 -19.82 -12.72 -0.25
CA GLY A 76 -20.22 -11.31 -0.25
C GLY A 76 -19.12 -10.37 0.25
N TRP A 77 -19.16 -9.10 -0.19
CA TRP A 77 -18.21 -8.07 0.21
C TRP A 77 -18.19 -7.83 1.73
N GLU A 78 -19.31 -8.00 2.42
CA GLU A 78 -19.43 -7.82 3.87
C GLU A 78 -18.51 -8.75 4.67
N LEU A 79 -18.16 -9.94 4.13
CA LEU A 79 -17.15 -10.80 4.74
C LEU A 79 -15.74 -10.18 4.62
N ILE A 80 -15.45 -9.49 3.52
CA ILE A 80 -14.17 -8.83 3.28
C ILE A 80 -14.06 -7.55 4.11
N GLU A 81 -15.13 -6.80 4.32
CA GLU A 81 -15.15 -5.67 5.26
C GLU A 81 -14.97 -6.11 6.71
N ALA A 82 -15.48 -7.28 7.10
CA ALA A 82 -15.22 -7.85 8.41
C ALA A 82 -13.77 -8.38 8.54
N MET A 83 -13.29 -9.13 7.55
CA MET A 83 -12.01 -9.84 7.65
C MET A 83 -10.78 -8.99 7.35
N LEU A 84 -10.81 -8.07 6.37
CA LEU A 84 -9.62 -7.30 5.98
C LEU A 84 -9.08 -6.41 7.12
N PRO A 85 -9.90 -5.69 7.92
CA PRO A 85 -9.42 -4.94 9.07
C PRO A 85 -8.79 -5.81 10.16
N MET A 86 -9.38 -6.99 10.43
CA MET A 86 -8.84 -7.93 11.42
C MET A 86 -7.54 -8.57 10.94
N MET A 87 -7.50 -9.11 9.72
CA MET A 87 -6.32 -9.76 9.15
C MET A 87 -5.20 -8.75 8.92
N GLY A 88 -5.44 -7.73 8.07
CA GLY A 88 -4.45 -6.71 7.77
C GLY A 88 -3.98 -5.98 9.03
N GLY A 89 -4.92 -5.66 9.92
CA GLY A 89 -4.62 -5.05 11.22
C GLY A 89 -3.73 -5.92 12.10
N ALA A 90 -3.94 -7.24 12.16
CA ALA A 90 -3.05 -8.15 12.89
C ALA A 90 -1.62 -8.20 12.30
N TYR A 91 -1.46 -8.06 10.98
CA TYR A 91 -0.14 -7.90 10.36
C TYR A 91 0.48 -6.54 10.69
N TYR A 92 -0.29 -5.46 10.60
CA TYR A 92 0.13 -4.10 10.86
C TYR A 92 0.56 -3.88 12.32
N ALA A 93 -0.24 -4.37 13.28
CA ALA A 93 -0.01 -4.27 14.71
C ALA A 93 1.23 -5.05 15.22
N GLN A 94 1.63 -6.12 14.53
CA GLN A 94 2.78 -6.95 14.92
C GLN A 94 4.04 -6.61 14.10
N GLY A 95 3.85 -6.40 12.80
CA GLY A 95 4.91 -6.15 11.81
C GLY A 95 5.46 -4.74 11.88
N LEU A 96 4.62 -3.70 12.01
CA LEU A 96 5.11 -2.34 12.24
C LEU A 96 5.29 -2.12 13.74
N VAL A 97 6.47 -1.65 14.16
CA VAL A 97 6.78 -1.30 15.55
C VAL A 97 6.86 0.22 15.71
N GLY A 98 7.27 0.93 14.67
CA GLY A 98 7.15 2.38 14.61
C GLY A 98 7.48 2.97 13.23
N LEU A 99 6.96 4.17 12.98
CA LEU A 99 7.23 5.00 11.81
C LEU A 99 7.80 6.34 12.29
N GLU A 100 8.90 6.79 11.71
CA GLU A 100 9.57 8.03 12.08
C GLU A 100 9.55 8.98 10.87
N LEU A 101 8.82 10.08 11.01
CA LEU A 101 8.72 11.13 10.00
C LEU A 101 9.67 12.26 10.42
N GLN A 102 10.87 12.29 9.83
CA GLN A 102 11.97 13.15 10.28
C GLN A 102 11.84 14.59 9.77
N ASN A 103 12.50 15.54 10.44
CA ASN A 103 12.43 16.98 10.15
C ASN A 103 13.27 17.45 8.95
N ASP A 104 13.87 16.54 8.19
CA ASP A 104 14.45 16.77 6.87
C ASP A 104 13.72 16.00 5.75
N GLY A 105 12.54 15.47 6.07
CA GLY A 105 11.73 14.64 5.19
C GLY A 105 12.16 13.19 5.10
N ARG A 106 13.20 12.70 5.78
CA ARG A 106 13.51 11.25 5.78
C ARG A 106 12.45 10.44 6.51
N VAL A 107 12.28 9.18 6.07
CA VAL A 107 11.41 8.19 6.72
C VAL A 107 12.28 7.14 7.39
N GLY A 108 12.13 7.01 8.70
CA GLY A 108 12.60 5.85 9.46
C GLY A 108 11.45 4.87 9.72
N ALA A 109 11.77 3.59 9.89
CA ALA A 109 10.81 2.59 10.33
C ALA A 109 11.47 1.56 11.26
N LYS A 110 10.69 1.05 12.21
CA LYS A 110 11.03 -0.08 13.09
C LYS A 110 10.01 -1.19 12.80
N TYR A 111 10.47 -2.39 12.49
CA TYR A 111 9.60 -3.46 12.00
C TYR A 111 10.08 -4.86 12.39
N ARG A 112 9.16 -5.83 12.40
CA ARG A 112 9.47 -7.26 12.45
C ARG A 112 9.42 -7.84 11.05
N SER A 113 10.32 -8.76 10.73
CA SER A 113 10.19 -9.54 9.50
C SER A 113 9.04 -10.54 9.68
N VAL A 114 8.31 -10.80 8.60
CA VAL A 114 7.21 -11.76 8.56
C VAL A 114 7.61 -12.97 7.72
N THR A 115 7.35 -14.15 8.23
CA THR A 115 7.62 -15.43 7.56
C THR A 115 6.33 -16.22 7.47
N LEU A 116 6.07 -16.74 6.27
CA LEU A 116 5.01 -17.69 5.99
C LEU A 116 5.70 -19.02 5.63
N GLU A 117 5.85 -19.90 6.62
CA GLU A 117 6.65 -21.14 6.52
C GLU A 117 6.03 -22.14 5.53
N ASN A 118 4.70 -22.23 5.53
CA ASN A 118 3.88 -23.02 4.61
C ASN A 118 3.31 -22.17 3.45
N GLY A 119 3.84 -20.96 3.24
CA GLY A 119 3.34 -20.02 2.23
C GLY A 119 1.92 -19.52 2.55
N ILE A 120 1.05 -19.43 1.54
CA ILE A 120 -0.28 -18.81 1.68
C ILE A 120 -1.19 -19.49 2.71
N ALA A 121 -0.92 -20.74 3.11
CA ALA A 121 -1.64 -21.41 4.20
C ALA A 121 -1.49 -20.66 5.55
N ASP A 122 -0.35 -20.04 5.80
CA ASP A 122 -0.07 -19.29 7.04
C ASP A 122 -0.63 -17.85 7.00
N ILE A 123 -1.35 -17.45 5.94
CA ILE A 123 -1.79 -16.05 5.78
C ILE A 123 -2.73 -15.58 6.90
N PHE A 124 -3.37 -16.50 7.62
CA PHE A 124 -4.22 -16.23 8.78
C PHE A 124 -3.48 -16.31 10.14
N ASN A 125 -2.25 -16.84 10.17
CA ASN A 125 -1.42 -16.96 11.38
C ASN A 125 0.07 -16.86 11.02
N PRO A 126 0.56 -15.66 10.64
CA PRO A 126 1.96 -15.44 10.26
C PRO A 126 2.93 -15.54 11.44
N THR A 127 4.16 -16.01 11.20
CA THR A 127 5.26 -15.95 12.16
C THR A 127 6.01 -14.61 12.01
N PHE A 128 6.12 -13.84 13.10
CA PHE A 128 6.93 -12.61 13.16
C PHE A 128 8.25 -12.84 13.91
N SER A 129 9.31 -12.11 13.53
CA SER A 129 10.59 -12.14 14.23
C SER A 129 10.52 -11.57 15.66
N GLU A 130 11.21 -12.19 16.61
CA GLU A 130 11.43 -11.57 17.93
C GLU A 130 12.26 -10.28 17.80
N GLU A 131 13.27 -10.31 16.91
CA GLU A 131 14.11 -9.18 16.55
C GLU A 131 13.30 -8.07 15.85
N VAL A 132 13.60 -6.81 16.21
CA VAL A 132 13.04 -5.61 15.59
C VAL A 132 14.13 -4.96 14.74
N PHE A 133 13.93 -4.98 13.43
CA PHE A 133 14.79 -4.36 12.44
C PHE A 133 14.50 -2.86 12.33
N THR A 134 15.47 -2.13 11.79
CA THR A 134 15.39 -0.68 11.56
C THR A 134 15.65 -0.36 10.10
N PHE A 135 14.91 0.60 9.56
CA PHE A 135 15.19 1.20 8.26
C PHE A 135 15.33 2.73 8.43
N PRO A 136 16.31 3.38 7.79
CA PRO A 136 17.51 2.80 7.20
C PRO A 136 18.51 2.38 8.30
N ASP A 137 19.22 1.26 8.11
CA ASP A 137 20.29 0.80 9.02
C ASP A 137 21.56 0.38 8.28
N ALA A 138 22.57 -0.13 9.00
CA ALA A 138 23.85 -0.52 8.42
C ALA A 138 23.78 -1.70 7.43
N ALA A 139 22.72 -2.51 7.47
CA ALA A 139 22.47 -3.60 6.52
C ALA A 139 21.61 -3.14 5.34
N THR A 140 20.66 -2.21 5.53
CA THR A 140 19.85 -1.67 4.42
C THR A 140 20.61 -0.61 3.63
N LEU A 141 21.41 0.26 4.25
CA LEU A 141 22.10 1.40 3.62
C LEU A 141 22.90 1.06 2.33
N PRO A 142 23.63 -0.08 2.26
CA PRO A 142 24.34 -0.47 1.03
C PRO A 142 23.40 -0.88 -0.12
N MET A 143 22.15 -1.23 0.19
CA MET A 143 21.14 -1.69 -0.78
C MET A 143 20.09 -0.61 -1.09
N VAL A 144 19.77 0.24 -0.12
CA VAL A 144 18.75 1.31 -0.15
C VAL A 144 19.30 2.52 0.62
N PRO A 145 19.78 3.58 -0.06
CA PRO A 145 20.26 4.80 0.58
C PRO A 145 19.22 5.48 1.49
N ALA A 146 19.67 6.21 2.51
CA ALA A 146 18.78 6.88 3.48
C ALA A 146 17.94 8.03 2.88
N ASP A 147 18.31 8.53 1.71
CA ASP A 147 17.56 9.52 0.92
C ASP A 147 16.75 8.85 -0.21
N ALA A 148 16.92 7.55 -0.42
CA ALA A 148 16.14 6.78 -1.38
C ALA A 148 14.73 6.45 -0.89
N VAL A 149 14.37 6.75 0.38
CA VAL A 149 12.98 6.82 0.90
C VAL A 149 12.82 8.00 1.85
N ARG A 150 11.77 8.80 1.66
CA ARG A 150 11.47 10.10 2.28
C ARG A 150 9.94 10.36 2.28
N TYR A 151 9.50 11.52 2.75
CA TYR A 151 8.12 12.03 2.70
C TYR A 151 8.09 13.57 2.52
N TYR A 152 6.93 14.12 2.16
CA TYR A 152 6.60 15.55 2.31
C TYR A 152 5.07 15.73 2.44
N THR A 153 4.59 16.84 3.02
CA THR A 153 3.17 17.22 2.97
C THR A 153 2.95 18.41 2.04
N GLN A 154 1.84 18.40 1.30
CA GLN A 154 1.41 19.52 0.46
C GLN A 154 -0.11 19.44 0.26
N ASN A 155 -0.83 20.57 0.33
CA ASN A 155 -2.27 20.64 0.04
C ASN A 155 -3.14 19.59 0.80
N GLY A 156 -2.82 19.29 2.05
CA GLY A 156 -3.52 18.28 2.86
C GLY A 156 -3.30 16.82 2.43
N ARG A 157 -2.23 16.55 1.67
CA ARG A 157 -1.81 15.20 1.24
C ARG A 157 -0.40 14.89 1.69
N LEU A 158 -0.21 13.70 2.23
CA LEU A 158 1.09 13.12 2.54
C LEU A 158 1.57 12.45 1.26
N TYR A 159 2.77 12.78 0.82
CA TYR A 159 3.41 12.10 -0.28
C TYR A 159 4.48 11.19 0.32
N LEU A 160 4.37 9.88 0.09
CA LEU A 160 5.46 8.92 0.36
C LEU A 160 6.26 8.73 -0.93
N THR A 161 7.60 8.63 -0.77
CA THR A 161 8.58 9.50 -1.46
C THR A 161 9.97 8.74 -1.54
N VAL A 162 10.66 8.61 -2.70
CA VAL A 162 11.88 7.79 -3.07
C VAL A 162 12.73 8.33 -4.28
N SER A 163 13.94 7.89 -4.63
CA SER A 163 14.66 8.39 -5.85
C SER A 163 14.50 7.58 -7.18
N LYS A 164 14.36 8.20 -8.38
CA LYS A 164 14.56 7.51 -9.70
C LYS A 164 16.02 7.16 -9.93
N GLU A 165 16.96 7.93 -9.40
CA GLU A 165 18.40 7.60 -9.46
C GLU A 165 18.65 6.27 -8.73
N PHE A 166 17.95 6.04 -7.61
CA PHE A 166 17.98 4.77 -6.90
C PHE A 166 17.35 3.63 -7.72
N ILE A 167 16.14 3.81 -8.26
CA ILE A 167 15.50 2.80 -9.12
C ILE A 167 16.39 2.43 -10.31
N SER A 168 17.03 3.43 -10.94
CA SER A 168 17.95 3.25 -12.08
C SER A 168 19.28 2.58 -11.70
N LYS A 169 19.68 2.59 -10.42
CA LYS A 169 20.81 1.82 -9.88
C LYS A 169 20.45 0.36 -9.61
N ILE A 170 19.20 0.08 -9.21
CA ILE A 170 18.70 -1.30 -9.04
C ILE A 170 18.59 -2.01 -10.38
N ASP A 171 17.95 -1.37 -11.37
CA ASP A 171 17.86 -1.90 -12.72
C ASP A 171 18.06 -0.81 -13.80
N PRO A 172 19.24 -0.79 -14.47
CA PRO A 172 19.47 0.10 -15.61
C PRO A 172 18.79 -0.37 -16.92
N GLY A 173 18.01 -1.45 -16.88
CA GLY A 173 17.25 -1.98 -18.04
C GLY A 173 17.55 -3.45 -18.38
N THR A 174 18.01 -4.24 -17.42
CA THR A 174 18.23 -5.69 -17.54
C THR A 174 16.94 -6.47 -17.75
N LEU A 175 15.78 -5.90 -17.39
CA LEU A 175 14.44 -6.38 -17.77
C LEU A 175 14.07 -6.06 -19.24
N GLY A 176 15.03 -5.61 -20.06
CA GLY A 176 14.84 -5.19 -21.45
C GLY A 176 14.36 -3.74 -21.61
N LYS A 177 13.96 -3.10 -20.50
CA LYS A 177 13.55 -1.69 -20.42
C LYS A 177 13.84 -1.14 -19.02
N PRO A 178 14.31 0.11 -18.86
CA PRO A 178 14.52 0.68 -17.52
C PRO A 178 13.21 0.77 -16.74
N ILE A 179 13.22 0.36 -15.46
CA ILE A 179 12.02 0.35 -14.60
C ILE A 179 11.37 1.74 -14.54
N CYS A 180 12.15 2.82 -14.49
CA CYS A 180 11.62 4.18 -14.55
C CYS A 180 10.74 4.39 -15.80
N THR A 181 11.19 4.02 -16.99
CA THR A 181 10.40 4.18 -18.22
C THR A 181 9.13 3.33 -18.21
N MET A 182 9.17 2.16 -17.57
CA MET A 182 7.98 1.31 -17.40
C MET A 182 6.94 1.98 -16.49
N ILE A 183 7.37 2.58 -15.37
CA ILE A 183 6.47 3.30 -14.44
C ILE A 183 5.87 4.54 -15.12
N GLU A 184 6.65 5.33 -15.86
CA GLU A 184 6.13 6.49 -16.62
C GLU A 184 5.03 6.08 -17.62
N GLU A 185 5.23 4.97 -18.32
CA GLU A 185 4.25 4.45 -19.29
C GLU A 185 3.00 3.90 -18.59
N MET A 186 3.13 3.24 -17.44
CA MET A 186 1.97 2.81 -16.64
C MET A 186 1.19 4.01 -16.10
N ILE A 187 1.87 5.06 -15.61
CA ILE A 187 1.24 6.32 -15.19
C ILE A 187 0.47 6.94 -16.35
N SER A 188 1.07 6.99 -17.55
CA SER A 188 0.44 7.55 -18.76
C SER A 188 -0.75 6.70 -19.26
N GLN A 189 -0.59 5.38 -19.35
CA GLN A 189 -1.59 4.43 -19.87
C GLN A 189 -2.85 4.40 -19.01
N TYR A 190 -2.69 4.21 -17.70
CA TYR A 190 -3.81 4.07 -16.76
C TYR A 190 -4.22 5.42 -16.12
N LYS A 191 -3.48 6.51 -16.42
CA LYS A 191 -3.67 7.85 -15.82
C LYS A 191 -3.58 7.83 -14.30
N LEU A 192 -2.64 7.05 -13.76
CA LEU A 192 -2.48 6.83 -12.33
C LEU A 192 -2.32 8.16 -11.60
N GLY A 193 -2.95 8.31 -10.42
CA GLY A 193 -2.91 9.52 -9.60
C GLY A 193 -1.57 9.79 -8.90
N LEU A 194 -0.47 9.35 -9.50
CA LEU A 194 0.91 9.51 -9.02
C LEU A 194 1.52 10.80 -9.56
N VAL A 195 2.37 11.45 -8.76
CA VAL A 195 3.24 12.52 -9.26
C VAL A 195 4.37 11.87 -10.05
N SER A 196 4.78 12.43 -11.17
CA SER A 196 6.08 12.11 -11.78
C SER A 196 6.76 13.40 -12.22
N ASN A 197 8.04 13.55 -11.90
CA ASN A 197 8.86 14.65 -12.38
C ASN A 197 10.30 14.19 -12.65
N LYS A 198 11.20 15.11 -13.01
CA LYS A 198 12.58 14.83 -13.45
C LYS A 198 13.33 13.84 -12.52
N ASP A 199 13.08 13.88 -11.21
CA ASP A 199 13.84 13.11 -10.23
C ASP A 199 13.16 11.77 -9.88
N ILE A 200 11.83 11.61 -10.06
CA ILE A 200 10.95 10.79 -9.16
C ILE A 200 9.47 10.50 -9.57
N PHE A 201 8.72 9.76 -8.72
CA PHE A 201 7.36 9.18 -8.88
C PHE A 201 6.32 9.32 -7.70
N ALA A 202 6.16 10.44 -6.98
CA ALA A 202 5.48 10.44 -5.67
C ALA A 202 4.05 9.83 -5.57
N VAL A 203 3.82 9.00 -4.53
CA VAL A 203 2.50 8.43 -4.18
C VAL A 203 1.80 9.34 -3.15
N PRO A 204 0.65 9.95 -3.49
CA PRO A 204 -0.15 10.71 -2.54
C PRO A 204 -1.00 9.79 -1.64
N PHE A 205 -1.20 10.23 -0.40
CA PHE A 205 -2.12 9.72 0.61
C PHE A 205 -2.93 10.91 1.17
N LYS A 206 -4.20 10.71 1.50
CA LYS A 206 -4.94 11.63 2.37
C LYS A 206 -4.55 11.37 3.81
N TYR A 207 -4.61 12.40 4.66
CA TYR A 207 -4.45 12.23 6.11
C TYR A 207 -5.41 13.09 6.92
N THR A 208 -5.64 12.68 8.16
CA THR A 208 -6.21 13.52 9.24
C THR A 208 -5.34 13.43 10.48
N VAL A 209 -5.30 14.51 11.27
CA VAL A 209 -4.63 14.56 12.58
C VAL A 209 -5.66 14.96 13.63
N GLU A 210 -5.89 14.08 14.59
CA GLU A 210 -6.90 14.24 15.65
C GLU A 210 -6.23 13.97 17.00
N GLY A 211 -5.70 15.02 17.63
CA GLY A 211 -4.91 14.90 18.85
C GLY A 211 -3.55 14.24 18.58
N ASP A 212 -3.33 13.06 19.15
CA ASP A 212 -2.19 12.19 18.88
C ASP A 212 -2.44 11.20 17.72
N MET A 213 -3.67 11.05 17.25
CA MET A 213 -4.00 10.11 16.17
C MET A 213 -3.70 10.72 14.79
N LEU A 214 -2.90 10.01 14.00
CA LEU A 214 -2.69 10.25 12.57
C LEU A 214 -3.38 9.15 11.77
N THR A 215 -4.37 9.49 10.94
CA THR A 215 -4.95 8.55 9.98
C THR A 215 -4.31 8.78 8.62
N LEU A 216 -3.79 7.73 7.98
CA LEU A 216 -3.27 7.77 6.59
C LEU A 216 -4.14 6.86 5.72
N TYR A 217 -4.67 7.37 4.61
CA TYR A 217 -5.62 6.61 3.79
C TYR A 217 -5.58 6.96 2.30
N VAL A 218 -6.11 6.02 1.52
CA VAL A 218 -6.49 6.19 0.12
C VAL A 218 -8.01 6.08 0.01
N ASP A 219 -8.59 6.81 -0.94
CA ASP A 219 -10.03 6.81 -1.20
C ASP A 219 -10.38 6.40 -2.63
N ARG A 220 -11.68 6.34 -2.91
CA ARG A 220 -12.21 5.96 -4.23
C ARG A 220 -11.64 6.80 -5.37
N GLU A 221 -11.52 8.12 -5.21
CA GLU A 221 -10.94 8.99 -6.24
C GLU A 221 -9.49 8.64 -6.56
N MET A 222 -8.71 8.27 -5.54
CA MET A 222 -7.29 7.96 -5.67
C MET A 222 -7.04 6.55 -6.22
N ILE A 223 -7.91 5.58 -5.91
CA ILE A 223 -7.75 4.18 -6.37
C ILE A 223 -8.38 3.96 -7.75
N LEU A 224 -9.44 4.70 -8.13
CA LEU A 224 -10.13 4.56 -9.42
C LEU A 224 -9.21 4.48 -10.66
N PRO A 225 -8.15 5.31 -10.80
CA PRO A 225 -7.18 5.19 -11.90
C PRO A 225 -6.47 3.83 -11.97
N PHE A 226 -6.24 3.18 -10.83
CA PHE A 226 -5.56 1.89 -10.75
C PHE A 226 -6.45 0.72 -11.17
N ARG A 227 -7.78 0.89 -11.32
CA ARG A 227 -8.71 -0.18 -11.74
C ARG A 227 -8.22 -0.97 -12.94
N GLY A 228 -7.80 -0.30 -14.01
CA GLY A 228 -7.35 -0.96 -15.24
C GLY A 228 -6.08 -1.77 -15.01
N LEU A 229 -5.11 -1.19 -14.28
CA LEU A 229 -3.87 -1.87 -13.90
C LEU A 229 -4.14 -3.09 -12.99
N LEU A 230 -5.05 -2.97 -12.02
CA LEU A 230 -5.43 -4.06 -11.13
C LEU A 230 -6.10 -5.21 -11.89
N ALA A 231 -7.01 -4.90 -12.82
CA ALA A 231 -7.63 -5.90 -13.69
C ALA A 231 -6.58 -6.61 -14.58
N ASP A 232 -5.68 -5.86 -15.21
CA ASP A 232 -4.65 -6.45 -16.09
C ASP A 232 -3.60 -7.26 -15.31
N LEU A 233 -3.22 -6.84 -14.09
CA LEU A 233 -2.33 -7.61 -13.21
C LEU A 233 -2.99 -8.90 -12.73
N ILE A 234 -4.24 -8.84 -12.27
CA ILE A 234 -4.99 -10.02 -11.81
C ILE A 234 -5.28 -10.97 -12.99
N GLY A 235 -5.51 -10.43 -14.19
CA GLY A 235 -5.62 -11.19 -15.44
C GLY A 235 -4.33 -11.93 -15.85
N GLN A 236 -3.17 -11.48 -15.38
CA GLN A 236 -1.87 -12.15 -15.58
C GLN A 236 -1.53 -13.13 -14.44
N LEU A 237 -1.99 -12.87 -13.21
CA LEU A 237 -1.68 -13.68 -12.03
C LEU A 237 -2.63 -14.86 -11.82
N VAL A 238 -3.89 -14.74 -12.24
CA VAL A 238 -4.91 -15.80 -12.09
C VAL A 238 -4.85 -16.78 -13.27
N PRO A 239 -4.73 -18.11 -13.04
CA PRO A 239 -4.82 -19.13 -14.09
C PRO A 239 -6.14 -19.05 -14.88
N ASP A 240 -6.16 -19.48 -16.14
CA ASP A 240 -7.36 -19.37 -16.99
C ASP A 240 -8.52 -20.26 -16.52
N GLU A 241 -8.19 -21.35 -15.82
CA GLU A 241 -9.11 -22.22 -15.07
C GLU A 241 -9.67 -21.58 -13.79
N GLY A 242 -9.12 -20.45 -13.33
CA GLY A 242 -9.51 -19.76 -12.10
C GLY A 242 -8.65 -20.13 -10.89
N VAL A 243 -9.26 -20.12 -9.70
CA VAL A 243 -8.62 -20.47 -8.42
C VAL A 243 -9.50 -21.47 -7.67
N SER A 244 -8.94 -22.66 -7.37
CA SER A 244 -9.56 -23.65 -6.49
C SER A 244 -9.01 -23.53 -5.08
N MET A 245 -9.88 -23.52 -4.07
CA MET A 245 -9.51 -23.51 -2.65
C MET A 245 -9.40 -24.95 -2.10
N ASP A 246 -10.23 -25.85 -2.60
CA ASP A 246 -10.15 -27.30 -2.42
C ASP A 246 -10.80 -28.04 -3.62
N GLU A 247 -10.99 -29.35 -3.53
CA GLU A 247 -11.64 -30.17 -4.57
C GLU A 247 -13.14 -29.83 -4.82
N THR A 248 -13.74 -28.96 -3.99
CA THR A 248 -15.17 -28.65 -3.97
C THR A 248 -15.50 -27.18 -4.16
N MET A 249 -14.52 -26.27 -4.10
CA MET A 249 -14.71 -24.83 -4.24
C MET A 249 -13.72 -24.22 -5.23
N THR A 250 -14.22 -23.77 -6.38
CA THR A 250 -13.47 -23.08 -7.44
C THR A 250 -14.14 -21.75 -7.81
N ILE A 251 -13.35 -20.70 -8.00
CA ILE A 251 -13.79 -19.37 -8.43
C ILE A 251 -13.19 -19.10 -9.82
N ALA A 252 -14.02 -18.81 -10.82
CA ALA A 252 -13.52 -18.63 -12.18
C ALA A 252 -12.78 -17.28 -12.35
N LYS A 253 -11.78 -17.26 -13.25
CA LYS A 253 -11.01 -16.04 -13.57
C LYS A 253 -11.88 -14.86 -13.98
N ALA A 254 -12.94 -15.12 -14.74
CA ALA A 254 -13.91 -14.11 -15.16
C ALA A 254 -14.64 -13.46 -13.98
N ASP A 255 -15.02 -14.26 -12.97
CA ASP A 255 -15.72 -13.76 -11.78
C ASP A 255 -14.79 -12.96 -10.88
N ILE A 256 -13.53 -13.38 -10.73
CA ILE A 256 -12.50 -12.61 -10.01
C ILE A 256 -12.26 -11.24 -10.68
N LEU A 257 -12.10 -11.21 -12.01
CA LEU A 257 -11.92 -9.96 -12.78
C LEU A 257 -13.16 -9.06 -12.73
N LYS A 258 -14.37 -9.64 -12.79
CA LYS A 258 -15.63 -8.91 -12.64
C LYS A 258 -15.77 -8.34 -11.23
N PHE A 259 -15.50 -9.12 -10.20
CA PHE A 259 -15.56 -8.68 -8.81
C PHE A 259 -14.61 -7.50 -8.54
N VAL A 260 -13.34 -7.61 -8.94
CA VAL A 260 -12.35 -6.52 -8.84
C VAL A 260 -12.84 -5.26 -9.56
N THR A 261 -13.50 -5.43 -10.71
CA THR A 261 -14.08 -4.33 -11.48
C THR A 261 -15.26 -3.67 -10.77
N ASP A 262 -16.18 -4.49 -10.23
CA ASP A 262 -17.42 -4.05 -9.58
C ASP A 262 -17.15 -3.34 -8.24
N ILE A 263 -16.05 -3.64 -7.53
CA ILE A 263 -15.61 -2.84 -6.37
C ILE A 263 -15.54 -1.35 -6.73
N PHE A 264 -15.08 -1.02 -7.94
CA PHE A 264 -14.94 0.37 -8.39
C PHE A 264 -16.19 0.89 -9.12
N ASP A 265 -16.89 0.05 -9.88
CA ASP A 265 -18.07 0.44 -10.67
C ASP A 265 -19.41 0.42 -9.90
N ASN A 266 -19.45 -0.22 -8.74
CA ASN A 266 -20.62 -0.24 -7.86
C ASN A 266 -20.44 0.67 -6.63
N SER A 267 -19.21 1.02 -6.24
CA SER A 267 -19.02 1.88 -5.06
C SER A 267 -19.45 3.33 -5.34
N THR A 268 -20.08 3.96 -4.35
CA THR A 268 -20.14 5.43 -4.19
C THR A 268 -18.98 5.90 -3.31
N LYS A 269 -18.69 5.15 -2.24
CA LYS A 269 -17.56 5.36 -1.33
C LYS A 269 -16.65 4.13 -1.29
N PHE A 270 -15.35 4.38 -1.20
CA PHE A 270 -14.34 3.39 -0.83
C PHE A 270 -13.23 4.15 -0.08
N GLU A 271 -12.84 3.70 1.10
CA GLU A 271 -11.70 4.19 1.87
C GLU A 271 -10.95 3.01 2.48
N LEU A 272 -9.62 3.01 2.35
CA LEU A 272 -8.73 2.02 2.96
C LEU A 272 -7.54 2.76 3.58
N GLY A 273 -7.23 2.49 4.85
CA GLY A 273 -6.15 3.20 5.54
C GLY A 273 -5.70 2.58 6.85
N ILE A 274 -4.72 3.25 7.45
CA ILE A 274 -4.11 2.92 8.75
C ILE A 274 -4.27 4.09 9.73
N LYS A 275 -4.40 3.76 11.01
CA LYS A 275 -4.34 4.69 12.15
C LYS A 275 -3.02 4.51 12.88
N LEU A 276 -2.34 5.62 13.14
CA LEU A 276 -1.06 5.73 13.85
C LEU A 276 -1.27 6.58 15.10
N THR A 277 -0.53 6.29 16.17
CA THR A 277 -0.53 7.07 17.41
C THR A 277 0.83 7.74 17.59
N LYS A 278 0.85 9.08 17.57
CA LYS A 278 2.06 9.88 17.77
C LYS A 278 2.58 9.68 19.19
N GLN A 279 3.87 9.42 19.31
CA GLN A 279 4.53 9.28 20.61
C GLN A 279 4.90 10.66 21.15
N ALA A 280 4.95 10.80 22.48
CA ALA A 280 5.57 11.95 23.11
C ALA A 280 7.10 11.93 22.89
N GLU A 281 7.70 13.12 22.83
CA GLU A 281 9.14 13.35 22.74
C GLU A 281 9.84 13.25 24.12
#